data_AF-A0A2Z7C9V6-F1
#
_entry.id   AF-A0A2Z7C9V6-F1
#
_cell.length_a   1.000
_cell.length_b   1.000
_cell.length_c   1.000
_cell.angle_alpha   90.00
_cell.angle_beta   90.00
_cell.angle_gamma   90.00
#
_symmetry.space_group_name_H-M   'P 1'
#
loop_
_entity.id
_entity.type
_entity.pdbx_description
1 polymer ?
#
loop_
_entity_poly.entity_id
_entity_poly.type
_entity_poly.pdbx_seq_one_letter_code
_entity_poly.pdbx_strand_id
1 'polypeptide(L)'
;MMFKDKQDLIASVKDYSVRIVRREYTVMESTRTLWKVRCKNIARRTMCRWGLRAYLKSKTGYWKITKYDGPHTCIASNIGIDHHNLNSNMIAQTLLGIVRCNPSYEIKYIMKNMKEKCGYEITYSKAWISLRRAVEIVYGTWESSV
;
A
#
# COMPACT_ATOMS: atom_id res chain seq x y z
N MET A 1 11.90 -13.61 -4.93
CA MET A 1 11.96 -12.18 -4.56
C MET A 1 12.27 -12.06 -3.07
N MET A 2 13.27 -11.25 -2.73
CA MET A 2 13.73 -10.99 -1.35
C MET A 2 13.61 -9.50 -1.05
N PHE A 3 13.32 -9.15 0.20
CA PHE A 3 13.06 -7.81 0.69
C PHE A 3 13.83 -7.57 1.97
N LYS A 4 14.37 -6.36 2.17
CA LYS A 4 15.21 -6.03 3.32
C LYS A 4 14.49 -6.25 4.65
N ASP A 5 13.21 -5.89 4.69
CA ASP A 5 12.37 -5.93 5.88
C ASP A 5 10.91 -6.17 5.49
N LYS A 6 10.04 -6.29 6.50
CA LYS A 6 8.62 -6.54 6.29
C LYS A 6 7.90 -5.35 5.64
N GLN A 7 8.33 -4.12 5.93
CA GLN A 7 7.69 -2.92 5.42
C GLN A 7 7.96 -2.80 3.91
N ASP A 8 9.17 -3.08 3.47
CA ASP A 8 9.60 -3.12 2.07
C ASP A 8 8.81 -4.16 1.26
N LEU A 9 8.64 -5.37 1.81
CA LEU A 9 7.76 -6.40 1.25
C LEU A 9 6.32 -5.90 1.10
N ILE A 10 5.75 -5.33 2.17
CA ILE A 10 4.36 -4.85 2.16
C ILE A 10 4.20 -3.71 1.16
N ALA A 11 5.12 -2.75 1.13
CA ALA A 11 5.10 -1.62 0.20
C ALA A 11 5.12 -2.10 -1.25
N SER A 12 6.02 -3.03 -1.57
CA SER A 12 6.15 -3.62 -2.91
C SER A 12 4.89 -4.36 -3.35
N VAL A 13 4.29 -5.18 -2.48
CA VAL A 13 3.07 -5.93 -2.80
C VAL A 13 1.86 -4.99 -2.90
N LYS A 14 1.80 -3.93 -2.09
CA LYS A 14 0.76 -2.89 -2.22
C LYS A 14 0.86 -2.17 -3.55
N ASP A 15 2.05 -1.72 -3.92
CA ASP A 15 2.26 -1.00 -5.18
C ASP A 15 1.87 -1.85 -6.38
N TYR A 16 2.31 -3.11 -6.41
CA TYR A 16 1.90 -4.08 -7.42
C TYR A 16 0.37 -4.26 -7.49
N SER A 17 -0.29 -4.36 -6.34
CA SER A 17 -1.75 -4.57 -6.26
C SER A 17 -2.55 -3.36 -6.75
N VAL A 18 -2.07 -2.15 -6.43
CA VAL A 18 -2.70 -0.87 -6.79
C VAL A 18 -2.45 -0.55 -8.27
N ARG A 19 -1.20 -0.57 -8.72
CA ARG A 19 -0.81 -0.04 -10.04
C ARG A 19 -0.95 -1.04 -11.17
N ILE A 20 -0.58 -2.30 -10.92
CA ILE A 20 -0.45 -3.32 -11.97
C ILE A 20 -1.72 -4.16 -12.05
N VAL A 21 -2.07 -4.81 -10.94
CA VAL A 21 -3.16 -5.80 -10.94
C VAL A 21 -4.53 -5.14 -10.76
N ARG A 22 -4.57 -3.95 -10.16
CA ARG A 22 -5.80 -3.21 -9.82
C ARG A 22 -6.80 -4.10 -9.09
N ARG A 23 -6.33 -4.76 -8.03
CA ARG A 23 -7.12 -5.64 -7.16
C ARG A 23 -6.76 -5.42 -5.72
N GLU A 24 -7.79 -5.42 -4.89
CA GLU A 24 -7.61 -5.39 -3.45
C GLU A 24 -7.26 -6.77 -2.90
N TYR A 25 -6.44 -6.77 -1.86
CA TYR A 25 -6.13 -7.93 -1.05
C TYR A 25 -6.38 -7.64 0.44
N THR A 26 -6.64 -8.71 1.18
CA THR A 26 -6.74 -8.71 2.63
C THR A 26 -5.54 -9.42 3.24
N VAL A 27 -5.13 -8.96 4.42
CA VAL A 27 -4.11 -9.63 5.22
C VAL A 27 -4.79 -10.74 6.01
N MET A 28 -4.41 -11.98 5.74
CA MET A 28 -4.94 -13.14 6.44
C MET A 28 -4.17 -13.41 7.73
N GLU A 29 -2.86 -13.19 7.71
CA GLU A 29 -1.98 -13.44 8.85
C GLU A 29 -0.75 -12.53 8.78
N SER A 30 -0.36 -11.96 9.91
CA SER A 30 0.76 -11.02 9.99
C SER A 30 1.42 -11.11 11.37
N THR A 31 2.50 -11.88 11.45
CA THR A 31 3.31 -12.04 12.67
C THR A 31 4.70 -11.42 12.47
N ARG A 32 5.61 -11.55 13.46
CA ARG A 32 7.00 -11.10 13.32
C ARG A 32 7.78 -11.84 12.23
N THR A 33 7.35 -13.04 11.85
CA THR A 33 8.08 -13.91 10.92
C THR A 33 7.27 -14.37 9.73
N LEU A 34 5.95 -14.15 9.71
CA LEU A 34 5.03 -14.57 8.65
C LEU A 34 4.17 -13.39 8.18
N TRP A 35 3.96 -13.33 6.88
CA TRP A 35 2.98 -12.46 6.26
C TRP A 35 2.24 -13.21 5.15
N LYS A 36 0.91 -13.26 5.25
CA LYS A 36 0.04 -13.99 4.34
C LYS A 36 -1.10 -13.09 3.88
N VAL A 37 -1.31 -13.01 2.58
CA VAL A 37 -2.36 -12.21 1.97
C VAL A 37 -3.13 -13.00 0.93
N ARG A 38 -4.39 -12.62 0.71
CA ARG A 38 -5.26 -13.16 -0.33
C ARG A 38 -6.10 -12.08 -0.97
N CYS A 39 -6.59 -12.33 -2.17
CA CYS A 39 -7.49 -11.40 -2.84
C CYS A 39 -8.74 -11.15 -1.97
N LYS A 40 -9.19 -9.89 -1.90
CA LYS A 40 -10.39 -9.50 -1.16
C LYS A 40 -11.68 -10.04 -1.79
N ASN A 41 -11.68 -10.31 -3.10
CA ASN A 41 -12.85 -10.85 -3.79
C ASN A 41 -13.04 -12.33 -3.43
N ILE A 42 -13.80 -12.54 -2.35
CA ILE A 42 -14.18 -13.85 -1.79
C ILE A 42 -15.65 -14.17 -2.16
N ALA A 43 -16.33 -13.33 -2.95
CA ALA A 43 -17.77 -13.43 -3.17
C ALA A 43 -18.20 -14.54 -4.17
N ARG A 44 -18.76 -15.61 -3.58
CA ARG A 44 -19.96 -16.40 -3.94
C ARG A 44 -20.00 -17.45 -5.07
N ARG A 45 -19.11 -17.53 -6.08
CA ARG A 45 -19.10 -18.70 -7.00
C ARG A 45 -17.74 -19.29 -7.34
N THR A 46 -16.68 -18.50 -7.25
CA THR A 46 -15.30 -18.99 -7.41
C THR A 46 -14.41 -18.14 -6.52
N MET A 47 -13.81 -18.77 -5.51
CA MET A 47 -12.80 -18.11 -4.69
C MET A 47 -11.64 -17.70 -5.58
N CYS A 48 -11.23 -16.42 -5.50
CA CYS A 48 -10.02 -16.00 -6.17
C CYS A 48 -8.83 -16.79 -5.64
N ARG A 49 -8.09 -17.46 -6.53
CA ARG A 49 -6.96 -18.30 -6.12
C ARG A 49 -5.71 -17.48 -5.73
N TRP A 50 -5.67 -16.20 -6.08
CA TRP A 50 -4.51 -15.37 -5.80
C TRP A 50 -4.24 -15.24 -4.30
N GLY A 51 -3.00 -15.50 -3.93
CA GLY A 51 -2.49 -15.37 -2.58
C GLY A 51 -0.97 -15.38 -2.57
N LEU A 52 -0.41 -14.72 -1.56
CA LEU A 52 1.02 -14.69 -1.31
C LEU A 52 1.29 -15.09 0.13
N ARG A 53 2.38 -15.81 0.33
CA ARG A 53 2.97 -16.07 1.65
C ARG A 53 4.43 -15.71 1.62
N ALA A 54 4.86 -14.96 2.63
CA ALA A 54 6.23 -14.59 2.85
C ALA A 54 6.66 -14.91 4.28
N TYR A 55 7.94 -15.24 4.44
CA TYR A 55 8.57 -15.46 5.74
C TYR A 55 9.85 -14.65 5.90
N LEU A 56 10.14 -14.28 7.15
CA LEU A 56 11.46 -13.82 7.57
C LEU A 56 12.45 -14.99 7.51
N LYS A 57 13.56 -14.80 6.81
CA LYS A 57 14.67 -15.77 6.79
C LYS A 57 15.59 -15.50 7.97
N SER A 58 15.49 -16.31 9.03
CA SER A 58 16.22 -16.12 10.29
C SER A 58 17.73 -15.98 10.11
N LYS A 59 18.33 -16.71 9.16
CA LYS A 59 19.78 -16.66 8.90
C LYS A 59 20.25 -15.33 8.29
N THR A 60 19.39 -14.66 7.52
CA THR A 60 19.78 -13.52 6.68
C THR A 60 19.05 -12.23 7.04
N GLY A 61 18.01 -12.27 7.87
CA GLY A 61 17.18 -11.10 8.21
C GLY A 61 16.24 -10.63 7.09
N TYR A 62 16.44 -11.05 5.85
CA TYR A 62 15.55 -10.72 4.72
C TYR A 62 14.20 -11.43 4.78
N TRP A 63 13.17 -10.75 4.26
CA TRP A 63 11.86 -11.33 3.98
C TRP A 63 11.84 -11.94 2.58
N LYS A 64 11.31 -13.15 2.44
CA LYS A 64 11.19 -13.84 1.14
C LYS A 64 9.75 -14.25 0.91
N ILE A 65 9.21 -13.94 -0.28
CA ILE A 65 7.97 -14.57 -0.76
C ILE A 65 8.30 -16.04 -1.05
N THR A 66 7.70 -16.95 -0.28
CA THR A 66 7.93 -18.40 -0.37
C THR A 66 6.81 -19.13 -1.11
N LYS A 67 5.60 -18.56 -1.12
CA LYS A 67 4.46 -19.15 -1.83
C LYS A 67 3.72 -18.10 -2.64
N TYR A 68 3.38 -18.48 -3.86
CA TYR A 68 2.48 -17.78 -4.75
C TYR A 68 1.42 -18.77 -5.23
N ASP A 69 0.15 -18.49 -4.93
CA ASP A 69 -0.98 -19.39 -5.23
C ASP A 69 -1.53 -19.22 -6.68
N GLY A 70 -0.83 -18.46 -7.53
CA GLY A 70 -1.19 -18.24 -8.93
C GLY A 70 -1.89 -16.90 -9.21
N PRO A 71 -2.26 -16.63 -10.47
CA PRO A 71 -2.86 -15.36 -10.87
C PRO A 71 -4.26 -15.15 -10.28
N HIS A 72 -4.74 -13.91 -10.33
CA HIS A 72 -6.12 -13.61 -9.98
C HIS A 72 -7.07 -14.31 -10.96
N THR A 73 -8.06 -15.00 -10.41
CA THR A 73 -9.18 -15.59 -11.17
C THR A 73 -10.46 -14.76 -11.05
N CYS A 74 -10.40 -13.61 -10.35
CA CYS A 74 -11.53 -12.73 -10.14
C CYS A 74 -11.60 -11.60 -11.18
N ILE A 75 -12.82 -11.24 -11.54
CA ILE A 75 -13.12 -10.07 -12.37
C ILE A 75 -12.75 -8.79 -11.61
N ALA A 76 -12.33 -7.77 -12.34
CA ALA A 76 -12.03 -6.45 -11.79
C ALA A 76 -13.28 -5.85 -11.20
N SER A 77 -13.21 -5.50 -9.91
CA SER A 77 -14.16 -4.55 -9.33
C SER A 77 -13.99 -3.20 -10.03
N ASN A 78 -15.10 -2.48 -10.22
CA ASN A 78 -15.12 -1.16 -10.87
C ASN A 78 -14.00 -0.26 -10.36
N ILE A 79 -13.01 -0.06 -11.22
CA ILE A 79 -11.82 0.77 -10.98
C ILE A 79 -12.27 2.22 -11.12
N GLY A 80 -12.07 3.06 -10.10
CA GLY A 80 -12.24 4.51 -10.25
C GLY A 80 -12.46 5.31 -8.98
N ILE A 81 -13.15 4.76 -7.98
CA ILE A 81 -13.64 5.58 -6.84
C ILE A 81 -12.69 5.57 -5.63
N ASP A 82 -12.15 4.41 -5.25
CA ASP A 82 -11.14 4.27 -4.20
C ASP A 82 -10.48 2.89 -4.29
N HIS A 83 -9.28 2.74 -3.73
CA HIS A 83 -8.62 1.46 -3.54
C HIS A 83 -8.18 1.30 -2.08
N HIS A 84 -8.67 0.28 -1.39
CA HIS A 84 -8.44 0.08 0.05
C HIS A 84 -6.95 -0.09 0.39
N ASN A 85 -6.17 -0.74 -0.49
CA ASN A 85 -4.72 -0.86 -0.27
C ASN A 85 -3.94 0.43 -0.64
N LEU A 86 -4.56 1.40 -1.32
CA LEU A 86 -4.02 2.76 -1.48
C LEU A 86 -4.37 3.55 -0.21
N ASN A 87 -3.59 3.29 0.83
CA ASN A 87 -3.79 3.90 2.14
C ASN A 87 -2.90 5.13 2.33
N SER A 88 -3.16 5.91 3.38
CA SER A 88 -2.48 7.19 3.60
C SER A 88 -0.98 7.07 3.79
N ASN A 89 -0.47 5.95 4.31
CA ASN A 89 0.98 5.71 4.40
C ASN A 89 1.62 5.60 3.03
N MET A 90 1.00 4.86 2.10
CA MET A 90 1.52 4.71 0.75
C MET A 90 1.51 6.05 0.02
N ILE A 91 0.44 6.84 0.15
CA ILE A 91 0.34 8.18 -0.43
C ILE A 91 1.41 9.10 0.20
N ALA A 92 1.56 9.09 1.52
CA ALA A 92 2.56 9.91 2.22
C ALA A 92 3.99 9.67 1.71
N GLN A 93 4.36 8.40 1.45
CA GLN A 93 5.67 8.07 0.86
C GLN A 93 5.87 8.72 -0.52
N THR A 94 4.82 8.82 -1.34
CA THR A 94 4.90 9.51 -2.63
C THR A 94 4.96 11.04 -2.51
N LEU A 95 4.57 11.59 -1.36
CA LEU A 95 4.55 13.02 -1.08
C LEU A 95 5.84 13.53 -0.43
N LEU A 96 6.71 12.66 0.11
CA LEU A 96 7.91 13.09 0.84
C LEU A 96 8.79 14.07 0.05
N GLY A 97 8.98 13.83 -1.24
CA GLY A 97 9.74 14.74 -2.10
C GLY A 97 9.06 16.11 -2.30
N ILE A 98 7.73 16.12 -2.43
CA ILE A 98 6.94 17.35 -2.58
C ILE A 98 6.97 18.16 -1.28
N VAL A 99 6.77 17.48 -0.14
CA VAL A 99 6.71 18.09 1.19
C VAL A 99 8.02 18.74 1.60
N ARG A 100 9.17 18.16 1.22
CA ARG A 100 10.50 18.77 1.45
C ARG A 100 10.64 20.14 0.77
N CYS A 101 9.98 20.34 -0.37
CA CYS A 101 10.02 21.60 -1.11
C CYS A 101 8.88 22.54 -0.69
N ASN A 102 7.70 21.99 -0.39
CA ASN A 102 6.52 22.74 0.00
C ASN A 102 5.68 21.93 1.02
N PRO A 103 5.81 22.20 2.33
CA PRO A 103 5.05 21.51 3.37
C PRO A 103 3.55 21.83 3.34
N SER A 104 3.15 22.95 2.72
CA SER A 104 1.77 23.41 2.59
C SER A 104 1.16 23.06 1.23
N TYR A 105 1.59 21.95 0.62
CA TYR A 105 1.10 21.51 -0.68
C TYR A 105 -0.43 21.31 -0.68
N GLU A 106 -1.13 21.88 -1.67
CA GLU A 106 -2.59 21.89 -1.63
C GLU A 106 -3.20 20.49 -1.83
N ILE A 107 -4.21 20.17 -1.02
CA ILE A 107 -4.92 18.88 -1.06
C ILE A 107 -5.50 18.57 -2.44
N LYS A 108 -6.03 19.58 -3.15
CA LYS A 108 -6.59 19.42 -4.51
C LYS A 108 -5.56 18.83 -5.50
N TYR A 109 -4.30 19.23 -5.39
CA TYR A 109 -3.24 18.72 -6.25
C TYR A 109 -2.80 17.31 -5.86
N ILE A 110 -2.88 16.94 -4.57
CA ILE A 110 -2.65 15.55 -4.14
C ILE A 110 -3.69 14.62 -4.77
N MET A 111 -4.97 15.00 -4.69
CA MET A 111 -6.07 14.22 -5.28
C MET A 111 -5.90 14.07 -6.80
N LYS A 112 -5.59 15.16 -7.51
CA LYS A 112 -5.29 15.14 -8.95
C LYS A 112 -4.11 14.22 -9.27
N ASN A 113 -3.00 14.36 -8.56
CA ASN A 113 -1.80 13.53 -8.77
C ASN A 113 -2.08 12.04 -8.54
N MET A 114 -2.92 11.67 -7.58
CA MET A 114 -3.28 10.27 -7.35
C MET A 114 -4.17 9.70 -8.45
N LYS A 115 -5.10 10.51 -8.98
CA LYS A 115 -5.91 10.15 -10.14
C LYS A 115 -5.04 9.92 -11.38
N GLU A 116 -4.09 10.80 -11.64
CA GLU A 116 -3.17 10.68 -12.79
C GLU A 116 -2.20 9.50 -12.64
N LYS A 117 -1.59 9.32 -11.46
CA LYS A 117 -0.54 8.30 -11.27
C LYS A 117 -1.08 6.88 -11.08
N CYS A 118 -2.25 6.75 -10.46
CA CYS A 118 -2.78 5.45 -10.04
C CYS A 118 -4.15 5.12 -10.66
N GLY A 119 -4.84 6.11 -11.24
CA GLY A 119 -6.18 5.91 -11.80
C GLY A 119 -7.30 5.86 -10.75
N TYR A 120 -7.02 6.29 -9.50
CA TYR A 120 -7.99 6.27 -8.40
C TYR A 120 -8.29 7.69 -7.93
N GLU A 121 -9.58 7.97 -7.78
CA GLU A 121 -10.01 9.10 -6.95
C GLU A 121 -9.77 8.74 -5.48
N ILE A 122 -9.34 9.73 -4.69
CA ILE A 122 -9.18 9.56 -3.25
C ILE A 122 -9.99 10.62 -2.54
N THR A 123 -10.48 10.30 -1.35
CA THR A 123 -11.24 11.27 -0.56
C THR A 123 -10.34 12.39 -0.05
N TYR A 124 -10.92 13.58 0.16
CA TYR A 124 -10.24 14.72 0.76
C TYR A 124 -9.57 14.35 2.10
N SER A 125 -10.31 13.65 2.98
CA SER A 125 -9.79 13.19 4.27
C SER A 125 -8.56 12.28 4.11
N LYS A 126 -8.59 11.33 3.16
CA LYS A 126 -7.44 10.46 2.89
C LYS A 126 -6.24 11.27 2.39
N ALA A 127 -6.45 12.25 1.51
CA ALA A 127 -5.40 13.13 1.03
C ALA A 127 -4.79 13.98 2.16
N TRP A 128 -5.63 14.57 3.01
CA TRP A 128 -5.19 15.38 4.15
C TRP A 128 -4.38 14.57 5.17
N ILE A 129 -4.85 13.39 5.57
CA ILE A 129 -4.12 12.50 6.48
C ILE A 129 -2.76 12.11 5.87
N SER A 130 -2.71 11.89 4.55
CA SER A 130 -1.47 11.53 3.85
C SER A 130 -0.46 12.67 3.84
N LEU A 131 -0.91 13.91 3.60
CA LEU A 131 -0.06 15.09 3.65
C LEU A 131 0.51 15.29 5.06
N ARG A 132 -0.36 15.24 6.08
CA ARG A 132 0.06 15.37 7.49
C ARG A 132 1.12 14.33 7.85
N ARG A 133 0.90 13.05 7.50
CA ARG A 133 1.89 11.99 7.73
C ARG A 133 3.21 12.24 7.00
N ALA A 134 3.17 12.75 5.77
CA ALA A 134 4.38 13.07 5.03
C ALA A 134 5.16 14.21 5.70
N VAL A 135 4.46 15.25 6.20
CA VAL A 135 5.06 16.34 6.99
C VAL A 135 5.69 15.81 8.27
N GLU A 136 4.97 14.97 9.02
CA GLU A 136 5.49 14.33 10.25
C GLU A 136 6.74 13.48 9.98
N ILE A 137 6.81 12.77 8.85
CA ILE A 137 7.98 11.98 8.45
C ILE A 137 9.18 12.88 8.09
N VAL A 138 8.95 14.03 7.46
CA VAL A 138 10.02 14.92 6.99
C VAL A 138 10.54 15.85 8.09
N TYR A 139 9.64 16.43 8.89
CA TYR A 139 9.95 17.49 9.86
C TYR A 139 9.79 17.05 11.32
N GLY A 140 9.34 15.81 11.57
CA GLY A 140 9.05 15.33 12.92
C GLY A 140 7.67 15.77 13.42
N THR A 141 7.30 15.28 14.61
CA THR A 141 6.12 15.73 15.34
C THR A 141 6.51 16.85 16.31
N TRP A 142 5.63 17.84 16.51
CA TRP A 142 5.86 18.97 17.42
C TRP A 142 6.16 18.52 18.88
N GLU A 143 5.65 17.36 19.29
CA GLU A 143 5.93 16.72 20.59
C GLU A 143 7.38 16.22 20.76
N SER A 144 8.22 16.26 19.71
CA SER A 144 9.64 15.89 19.78
C SER A 144 10.55 17.07 20.18
N SER A 145 9.97 18.24 20.49
CA SER A 145 10.70 19.50 20.72
C SER A 145 10.56 20.05 22.15
N VAL A 146 10.17 19.20 23.11
CA VAL A 146 10.07 19.56 24.54
C VAL A 146 11.04 18.71 25.35
#